data_AF-A0A495KWI4-F1
#
_entry.id   AF-A0A495KWI4-F1
#
_cell.length_a   1.000
_cell.length_b   1.000
_cell.length_c   1.000
_cell.angle_alpha   90.00
_cell.angle_beta   90.00
_cell.angle_gamma   90.00
#
_symmetry.space_group_name_H-M   'P 1'
#
loop_
_entity.id
_entity.type
_entity.pdbx_description
1 polymer ?
#
loop_
_entity_poly.entity_id
_entity_poly.type
_entity_poly.pdbx_seq_one_letter_code
_entity_poly.pdbx_strand_id
1 'polypeptide(L)' 'MKPRTVCDIRELSSLRALSAWARSHGTRVRYLGPTLEGEPVWGATRSSVTRVARGSRPDPHPVPLVWSSPLERGTAVR' A
#
# COMPACT_ATOMS: atom_id res chain seq x y z
N MET A 1 16.45 -26.21 -4.10
CA MET A 1 15.90 -25.30 -3.06
C MET A 1 14.47 -24.95 -3.44
N LYS A 2 13.51 -24.97 -2.50
CA LYS A 2 12.13 -24.54 -2.79
C LYS A 2 12.05 -23.00 -2.83
N PRO A 3 11.31 -22.39 -3.76
CA PRO A 3 11.10 -20.93 -3.78
C PRO A 3 10.47 -20.48 -2.45
N ARG A 4 10.99 -19.40 -1.86
CA ARG A 4 10.41 -18.77 -0.67
C ARG A 4 9.67 -17.51 -1.08
N THR A 5 8.39 -17.42 -0.76
CA THR A 5 7.63 -16.18 -0.91
C THR A 5 8.20 -15.12 0.01
N VAL A 6 8.76 -14.06 -0.58
CA VAL A 6 9.27 -12.90 0.17
C VAL A 6 8.16 -11.86 0.36
N CYS A 7 7.25 -11.76 -0.60
CA CYS A 7 6.13 -10.82 -0.59
C CYS A 7 4.93 -11.35 -1.39
N ASP A 8 3.73 -11.29 -0.81
CA ASP A 8 2.44 -11.56 -1.46
C ASP A 8 1.48 -10.41 -1.12
N ILE A 9 1.35 -9.46 -2.04
CA ILE A 9 0.41 -8.33 -1.93
C ILE A 9 -0.79 -8.62 -2.82
N ARG A 10 -2.00 -8.53 -2.27
CA ARG A 10 -3.25 -8.67 -3.03
C ARG A 10 -4.29 -7.66 -2.57
N GLU A 11 -5.02 -7.13 -3.53
CA GLU A 11 -6.16 -6.27 -3.27
C GLU A 11 -7.41 -7.08 -2.90
N LEU A 12 -8.18 -6.58 -1.94
CA LEU A 12 -9.50 -7.06 -1.56
C LEU A 12 -10.55 -6.06 -2.03
N SER A 13 -11.75 -6.58 -2.30
CA SER A 13 -12.85 -5.80 -2.88
C SER A 13 -13.37 -4.64 -2.03
N SER A 14 -13.03 -4.58 -0.73
CA SER A 14 -13.50 -3.53 0.16
C SER A 14 -12.69 -3.41 1.45
N LEU A 15 -12.78 -2.25 2.11
CA LEU A 15 -12.26 -2.03 3.46
C LEU A 15 -12.88 -2.96 4.51
N ARG A 16 -14.13 -3.39 4.30
CA ARG A 16 -14.79 -4.37 5.16
C ARG A 16 -14.11 -5.73 5.05
N ALA A 17 -13.81 -6.19 3.84
CA ALA A 17 -13.09 -7.44 3.61
C ALA A 17 -11.67 -7.37 4.20
N LEU A 18 -10.97 -6.24 4.03
CA LEU A 18 -9.67 -6.02 4.64
C LEU A 18 -9.72 -6.04 6.17
N SER A 19 -10.72 -5.40 6.77
CA SER A 19 -10.90 -5.38 8.23
C SER A 19 -11.19 -6.77 8.79
N ALA A 20 -12.00 -7.56 8.09
CA ALA A 20 -12.27 -8.95 8.44
C ALA A 20 -11.00 -9.81 8.37
N TRP A 21 -10.22 -9.67 7.29
CA TRP A 21 -8.93 -10.36 7.13
C TRP A 21 -7.93 -9.98 8.21
N ALA A 22 -7.80 -8.68 8.51
CA ALA A 22 -6.89 -8.18 9.53
C ALA A 22 -7.22 -8.74 10.92
N ARG A 23 -8.53 -8.77 11.25
CA ARG A 23 -9.00 -9.35 12.51
C ARG A 23 -8.69 -10.84 12.60
N SER A 24 -8.95 -11.63 11.55
CA SER A 24 -8.68 -13.07 11.57
C SER A 24 -7.19 -13.41 11.65
N HIS A 25 -6.31 -12.49 11.24
CA HIS A 25 -4.85 -12.66 11.27
C HIS A 25 -4.16 -11.92 12.43
N GLY A 26 -4.92 -11.32 13.35
CA GLY A 26 -4.40 -10.61 14.51
C GLY A 26 -3.50 -9.42 14.14
N THR A 27 -3.82 -8.72 13.06
CA THR A 27 -3.09 -7.52 12.59
C THR A 27 -4.03 -6.32 12.49
N ARG A 28 -3.47 -5.12 12.31
CA ARG A 28 -4.22 -3.86 12.25
C ARG A 28 -4.21 -3.33 10.82
N VAL A 29 -5.34 -2.77 10.42
CA VAL A 29 -5.45 -1.99 9.18
C VAL A 29 -4.77 -0.64 9.39
N ARG A 30 -3.96 -0.21 8.43
CA ARG A 30 -3.24 1.07 8.43
C ARG A 30 -3.43 1.77 7.09
N TYR A 31 -3.43 3.10 7.12
CA TYR A 31 -3.38 3.91 5.92
C TYR A 31 -1.98 3.80 5.29
N LEU A 32 -1.92 3.60 3.97
CA LEU A 32 -0.66 3.40 3.22
C LEU A 32 -0.34 4.55 2.27
N GLY A 33 -1.22 5.54 2.14
CA GLY A 33 -1.12 6.60 1.14
C GLY A 33 -2.24 6.52 0.10
N PRO A 34 -2.32 7.51 -0.80
CA PRO A 34 -3.29 7.50 -1.89
C PRO A 34 -2.77 6.75 -3.13
N THR A 35 -3.67 6.39 -4.03
CA THR A 35 -3.34 6.05 -5.43
C THR A 35 -2.96 7.31 -6.22
N LEU A 36 -2.55 7.14 -7.48
CA LEU A 36 -2.29 8.26 -8.39
C LEU A 36 -3.56 9.09 -8.66
N GLU A 37 -4.73 8.47 -8.56
CA GLU A 37 -6.05 9.08 -8.70
C GLU A 37 -6.58 9.70 -7.39
N GLY A 38 -5.81 9.63 -6.30
CA GLY A 38 -6.19 10.18 -5.00
C GLY A 38 -7.10 9.29 -4.16
N GLU A 39 -7.28 8.02 -4.52
CA GLU A 39 -8.06 7.06 -3.72
C GLU A 39 -7.22 6.58 -2.53
N PRO A 40 -7.70 6.63 -1.27
CA PRO A 40 -6.92 6.19 -0.12
C PRO A 40 -6.72 4.67 -0.14
N VAL A 41 -5.48 4.24 -0.01
CA VAL A 41 -5.11 2.84 0.13
C VAL A 41 -4.92 2.49 1.60
N TRP A 42 -5.56 1.41 2.02
CA TRP A 42 -5.39 0.84 3.34
C TRP A 42 -4.81 -0.56 3.21
N GLY A 43 -4.00 -0.97 4.18
CA GLY A 43 -3.42 -2.30 4.19
C GLY A 43 -3.23 -2.90 5.56
N ALA A 44 -3.09 -4.20 5.57
CA ALA A 44 -2.76 -5.00 6.74
C ALA A 44 -1.75 -6.06 6.34
N THR A 45 -0.73 -6.28 7.18
CA THR A 45 0.37 -7.20 6.90
C THR A 45 0.50 -8.24 8.01
N ARG A 46 0.74 -9.49 7.62
CA ARG A 46 1.15 -10.60 8.49
C ARG A 46 2.25 -11.39 7.80
N SER A 47 3.47 -11.30 8.31
CA SER A 47 4.66 -11.90 7.68
C SER A 47 4.80 -11.41 6.22
N SER A 48 5.02 -12.30 5.25
CA SER A 48 5.13 -11.98 3.84
C SER A 48 3.80 -11.64 3.15
N VAL A 49 2.67 -11.77 3.85
CA VAL A 49 1.34 -11.60 3.25
C VAL A 49 0.78 -10.23 3.61
N THR A 50 0.51 -9.44 2.58
CA THR A 50 -0.13 -8.13 2.69
C THR A 50 -1.44 -8.16 1.94
N ARG A 51 -2.49 -7.62 2.55
CA ARG A 51 -3.76 -7.33 1.88
C ARG A 51 -3.99 -5.84 1.88
N VAL A 52 -4.49 -5.34 0.76
CA VAL A 52 -4.83 -3.93 0.59
C VAL A 52 -6.27 -3.78 0.15
N ALA A 53 -6.87 -2.62 0.41
CA ALA A 53 -8.15 -2.25 -0.14
C ALA A 53 -8.17 -0.73 -0.35
N ARG A 54 -8.78 -0.31 -1.45
CA ARG A 54 -9.04 1.10 -1.72
C ARG A 54 -10.29 1.55 -0.96
N GLY A 55 -10.23 2.76 -0.41
CA GLY A 55 -11.39 3.46 0.11
C GLY A 55 -12.09 4.25 -0.99
N SER A 56 -13.39 4.45 -0.84
CA SER A 56 -14.22 5.21 -1.80
C SER A 56 -14.35 6.70 -1.46
N ARG A 57 -13.74 7.14 -0.36
CA ARG A 57 -13.72 8.55 0.06
C ARG A 57 -12.41 9.18 -0.38
N PRO A 58 -12.36 10.51 -0.62
CA PRO A 58 -11.10 11.20 -0.87
C PRO A 58 -10.07 10.90 0.21
N ASP A 59 -8.80 10.94 -0.19
CA ASP A 59 -7.67 10.81 0.73
C ASP A 59 -7.82 11.76 1.93
N PRO A 60 -7.80 11.25 3.18
CA PRO A 60 -7.84 12.10 4.38
C PRO A 60 -6.58 12.97 4.54
N HIS A 61 -5.50 12.69 3.82
CA HIS A 61 -4.22 13.39 3.91
C HIS A 61 -3.69 13.76 2.51
N PRO A 62 -4.37 14.65 1.77
CA PRO A 62 -4.02 14.98 0.40
C PRO A 62 -2.65 15.67 0.35
N VAL A 63 -1.63 14.89 0.04
CA VAL A 63 -0.27 15.39 -0.23
C VAL A 63 0.03 15.18 -1.71
N PRO A 64 0.68 16.15 -2.39
CA PRO A 64 1.13 15.93 -3.76
C PRO A 64 2.05 14.70 -3.78
N LEU A 65 1.71 13.71 -4.60
CA LEU A 65 2.54 12.52 -4.77
C LEU A 65 3.76 12.90 -5.62
N VAL A 66 4.82 13.35 -4.95
CA VAL A 66 6.09 13.70 -5.57
C VAL A 66 6.97 12.46 -5.54
N TRP A 67 7.12 11.82 -6.69
CA TRP A 67 8.22 10.88 -6.88
C TRP A 67 9.45 11.66 -7.30
N SER A 68 10.57 11.41 -6.62
CA SER A 68 11.88 11.95 -7.00
C SER A 68 12.85 10.81 -7.13
N SER A 69 13.46 10.67 -8.30
CA SER A 69 14.50 9.68 -8.52
C SER A 69 15.76 10.08 -7.75
N PRO A 70 16.43 9.15 -7.05
CA PRO A 70 17.77 9.39 -6.55
C PRO A 70 18.78 9.77 -7.66
N LEU A 71 18.49 9.42 -8.92
CA LEU A 71 19.34 9.67 -10.08
C LEU A 71 19.10 11.04 -10.74
N GLU A 72 18.03 11.75 -10.39
CA GLU A 72 17.72 13.09 -10.93
C GLU A 72 18.71 14.16 -10.47
N ARG A 73 19.47 13.91 -9.39
CA ARG A 73 20.48 14.85 -8.87
C ARG A 73 21.83 14.82 -9.61
N GLY A 74 21.96 14.02 -10.68
CA GLY A 74 23.25 13.71 -11.32
C GLY A 74 23.45 14.25 -12.75
N THR A 75 22.49 14.92 -13.38
CA THR A 75 22.64 15.42 -14.77
C THR A 75 23.28 16.81 -14.88
N ALA A 76 24.15 17.18 -13.94
CA ALA A 76 25.12 18.25 -14.13
C ALA A 76 26.47 17.66 -14.54
N VAL A 77 26.55 17.14 -15.77
CA VAL A 77 27.83 16.96 -16.47
C VAL A 77 27.68 17.50 -17.89
N ARG A 78 27.79 18.83 -18.00
CA ARG A 78 28.77 19.50 -18.86
C ARG A 78 28.70 21.01 -18.70
#